data_AF-Q86F43-F1
#
_entry.id   AF-Q86F43-F1
#
_cell.length_a   1.000
_cell.length_b   1.000
_cell.length_c   1.000
_cell.angle_alpha   90.00
_cell.angle_beta   90.00
_cell.angle_gamma   90.00
#
_symmetry.space_group_name_H-M   'P 1'
#
loop_
_entity.id
_entity.type
_entity.pdbx_description
1 polymer ?
#
loop_
_entity_poly.entity_id
_entity_poly.type
_entity_poly.pdbx_seq_one_letter_code
_entity_poly.pdbx_strand_id
1 'polypeptide(L)'
;MDSISPLEPQRQQIDLFKTEIAQQIELLRLRSYLKLYTNISASKLANFMNVSEPALHMQLMAYKYRLKQAMNQIDTVGDVNDIQASINPDFNSSHQMHPHLDFYVDGSTIYVADTIVDRDFQIFHSSG
;
A
#
# COMPACT_ATOMS: atom_id res chain seq x y z
N MET A 1 -29.97 16.03 28.25
CA MET A 1 -30.48 15.80 26.88
C MET A 1 -29.51 16.50 25.96
N ASP A 2 -28.41 15.83 25.65
CA ASP A 2 -27.35 16.39 24.82
C ASP A 2 -27.90 16.61 23.42
N SER A 3 -28.07 17.88 23.06
CA SER A 3 -28.50 18.32 21.75
C SER A 3 -27.39 17.97 20.77
N ILE A 4 -27.48 16.80 20.14
CA ILE A 4 -26.58 16.34 19.08
C ILE A 4 -26.59 17.45 18.02
N SER A 5 -25.49 18.19 17.92
CA SER A 5 -25.39 19.30 16.99
C SER A 5 -25.55 18.71 15.58
N PRO A 6 -26.42 19.24 14.71
CA PRO A 6 -26.77 18.58 13.44
C PRO A 6 -25.57 18.34 12.49
N LEU A 7 -24.42 18.95 12.77
CA LEU A 7 -23.15 18.75 12.04
C LEU A 7 -22.15 17.80 12.72
N GLU A 8 -22.43 17.25 13.91
CA GLU A 8 -21.57 16.26 14.59
C GLU A 8 -21.16 15.09 13.68
N PRO A 9 -22.09 14.39 12.99
CA PRO A 9 -21.70 13.25 12.15
C PRO A 9 -20.78 13.66 10.99
N GLN A 10 -21.00 14.84 10.41
CA GLN A 10 -20.17 15.36 9.33
C GLN A 10 -18.76 15.71 9.81
N ARG A 11 -18.64 16.27 11.02
CA ARG A 11 -17.34 16.55 11.65
C ARG A 11 -16.56 15.26 11.89
N GLN A 12 -17.21 14.26 12.46
CA GLN A 12 -16.60 12.95 12.70
C GLN A 12 -16.12 12.30 11.40
N GLN A 13 -16.92 12.34 10.33
CA GLN A 13 -16.53 11.79 9.03
C GLN A 13 -15.31 12.53 8.44
N ILE A 14 -15.28 13.86 8.52
CA ILE A 14 -14.16 14.67 8.04
C ILE A 14 -12.88 14.35 8.82
N ASP A 15 -12.98 14.18 10.14
CA ASP A 15 -11.82 13.91 10.98
C ASP A 15 -11.28 12.49 10.78
N LEU A 16 -12.16 11.51 10.56
CA LEU A 16 -11.76 10.17 10.12
C LEU A 16 -11.02 10.23 8.78
N PHE A 17 -11.60 10.93 7.79
CA PHE A 17 -11.03 11.07 6.46
C PHE A 17 -9.65 11.73 6.48
N LYS A 18 -9.47 12.81 7.25
CA LYS A 18 -8.17 13.47 7.42
C LYS A 18 -7.13 12.51 8.01
N THR A 19 -7.55 11.69 8.98
CA THR A 19 -6.67 10.70 9.62
C THR A 19 -6.24 9.62 8.63
N GLU A 20 -7.17 9.10 7.83
CA GLU A 20 -6.88 8.09 6.80
C GLU A 20 -5.94 8.64 5.72
N ILE A 21 -6.18 9.88 5.26
CA ILE A 21 -5.30 10.56 4.30
C ILE A 21 -3.89 10.71 4.87
N ALA A 22 -3.75 11.17 6.11
CA ALA A 22 -2.44 11.36 6.73
C ALA A 22 -1.64 10.04 6.75
N GLN A 23 -2.29 8.93 7.11
CA GLN A 23 -1.69 7.60 7.08
C GLN A 23 -1.32 7.16 5.65
N GLN A 24 -2.15 7.45 4.66
CA GLN A 24 -1.87 7.10 3.26
C GLN A 24 -0.69 7.89 2.68
N ILE A 25 -0.57 9.18 3.01
CA ILE A 25 0.56 10.03 2.60
C ILE A 25 1.89 9.46 3.13
N GLU A 26 1.90 9.01 4.39
CA GLU A 26 3.11 8.47 5.02
C GLU A 26 3.61 7.21 4.28
N LEU A 27 2.69 6.32 3.92
CA LEU A 27 2.99 5.11 3.16
C LEU A 27 3.46 5.40 1.74
N LEU A 28 2.86 6.41 1.09
CA LEU A 28 3.28 6.84 -0.25
C LEU A 28 4.71 7.40 -0.22
N ARG A 29 5.07 8.13 0.84
CA ARG A 29 6.43 8.62 1.06
C ARG A 29 7.42 7.47 1.20
N LEU A 30 7.12 6.49 2.06
CA LEU A 30 7.95 5.28 2.23
C LEU A 30 8.15 4.56 0.90
N ARG A 31 7.07 4.32 0.15
CA ARG A 31 7.11 3.67 -1.17
C ARG A 31 8.01 4.42 -2.16
N SER A 32 7.95 5.75 -2.14
CA SER A 32 8.74 6.59 -3.06
C SER A 32 10.23 6.42 -2.84
N TYR A 33 10.67 6.29 -1.58
CA TYR A 33 12.07 5.96 -1.28
C TYR A 33 12.43 4.54 -1.72
N LEU A 34 11.62 3.53 -1.38
CA LEU A 34 11.90 2.15 -1.74
C LEU A 34 12.01 1.94 -3.26
N LYS A 35 11.22 2.66 -4.07
CA LYS A 35 11.32 2.61 -5.54
C LYS A 35 12.66 3.07 -6.12
N LEU A 36 13.46 3.83 -5.38
CA LEU A 36 14.72 4.41 -5.87
C LEU A 36 15.93 3.54 -5.56
N TYR A 37 15.77 2.47 -4.77
CA TYR A 37 16.88 1.66 -4.27
C TYR A 37 16.61 0.18 -4.49
N THR A 38 17.60 -0.56 -4.99
CA THR A 38 17.59 -2.04 -4.96
C THR A 38 17.82 -2.58 -3.55
N ASN A 39 18.63 -1.86 -2.76
CA ASN A 39 18.84 -2.12 -1.35
C ASN A 39 19.13 -0.81 -0.60
N ILE A 40 18.71 -0.72 0.66
CA ILE A 40 18.93 0.45 1.52
C ILE A 40 19.04 0.02 2.98
N SER A 41 19.95 0.61 3.76
CA SER A 41 20.01 0.35 5.20
C SER A 41 18.83 0.99 5.94
N ALA A 42 18.31 0.33 6.96
CA ALA A 42 17.23 0.82 7.81
C ALA A 42 17.57 2.20 8.40
N SER A 43 18.80 2.38 8.87
CA SER A 43 19.28 3.66 9.41
C SER A 43 19.19 4.81 8.40
N LYS A 44 19.60 4.56 7.15
CA LYS A 44 19.55 5.58 6.08
C LYS A 44 18.11 5.93 5.72
N LEU A 45 17.24 4.94 5.61
CA LEU A 45 15.82 5.16 5.31
C LEU A 45 15.11 5.88 6.47
N ALA A 46 15.43 5.54 7.72
CA ALA A 46 14.90 6.19 8.91
C ALA A 46 15.26 7.68 8.94
N ASN A 47 16.51 8.01 8.60
CA ASN A 47 16.97 9.39 8.45
C ASN A 47 16.21 10.14 7.35
N PHE A 48 15.96 9.52 6.19
CA PHE A 48 15.16 10.14 5.12
C PHE A 48 13.70 10.39 5.53
N MET A 49 13.13 9.48 6.31
CA MET A 49 11.76 9.59 6.81
C MET A 49 11.65 10.51 8.04
N ASN A 50 12.77 10.91 8.65
CA ASN A 50 12.86 11.64 9.92
C ASN A 50 12.15 10.90 11.08
N VAL A 51 12.34 9.58 11.15
CA VAL A 51 11.77 8.71 12.19
C VAL A 51 12.86 7.86 12.84
N SER A 52 12.57 7.24 13.98
CA SER A 52 13.47 6.25 14.57
C SER A 52 13.43 4.93 13.80
N GLU A 53 14.49 4.13 13.87
CA GLU A 53 14.52 2.80 13.24
C GLU A 53 13.37 1.89 13.69
N PRO A 54 13.00 1.80 15.00
CA PRO A 54 11.85 1.02 15.42
C PRO A 54 10.52 1.51 14.80
N ALA A 55 10.33 2.83 14.66
CA ALA A 55 9.15 3.39 14.01
C ALA A 55 9.13 3.06 12.51
N LEU A 56 10.29 3.11 11.84
CA LEU A 56 10.42 2.67 10.45
C LEU A 56 10.05 1.19 10.28
N HIS A 57 10.51 0.31 11.16
CA HIS A 57 10.16 -1.12 11.10
C HIS A 57 8.65 -1.33 11.24
N MET A 58 7.99 -0.63 12.16
CA MET A 58 6.53 -0.66 12.31
C MET A 58 5.84 -0.19 11.02
N GLN A 59 6.33 0.87 10.40
CA GLN A 59 5.79 1.41 9.16
C GLN A 59 5.98 0.46 7.96
N LEU A 60 7.13 -0.21 7.87
CA LEU A 60 7.40 -1.26 6.88
C LEU A 60 6.43 -2.44 7.05
N MET A 61 6.16 -2.87 8.28
CA MET A 61 5.18 -3.93 8.55
C MET A 61 3.76 -3.51 8.16
N ALA A 62 3.36 -2.29 8.52
CA ALA A 62 2.06 -1.74 8.13
C ALA A 62 1.91 -1.66 6.60
N TYR A 63 2.97 -1.24 5.89
CA TYR A 63 3.00 -1.21 4.43
C TYR A 63 2.82 -2.62 3.85
N LYS A 64 3.57 -3.62 4.33
CA LYS A 64 3.42 -5.02 3.87
C LYS A 64 2.01 -5.56 4.09
N TYR A 65 1.44 -5.29 5.26
CA TYR A 65 0.08 -5.72 5.57
C TYR A 65 -0.94 -5.08 4.63
N ARG A 66 -0.84 -3.76 4.40
CA ARG A 66 -1.76 -3.05 3.48
C ARG A 66 -1.58 -3.48 2.04
N LEU A 67 -0.36 -3.76 1.59
CA LEU A 67 -0.10 -4.30 0.26
C LEU A 67 -0.80 -5.65 0.07
N LYS A 68 -0.66 -6.57 1.04
CA LYS A 68 -1.36 -7.86 1.02
C LYS A 68 -2.88 -7.70 1.01
N GLN A 69 -3.42 -6.81 1.83
CA GLN A 69 -4.86 -6.51 1.85
C GLN A 69 -5.36 -5.94 0.52
N ALA A 70 -4.56 -5.11 -0.16
CA ALA A 70 -4.90 -4.58 -1.47
C ALA A 70 -4.84 -5.67 -2.56
N MET A 71 -3.86 -6.58 -2.52
CA MET A 71 -3.76 -7.69 -3.48
C MET A 71 -4.89 -8.70 -3.33
N ASN A 72 -5.22 -9.10 -2.10
CA ASN A 72 -6.33 -10.03 -1.84
C ASN A 72 -7.67 -9.52 -2.39
N GLN A 73 -7.89 -8.21 -2.39
CA GLN A 73 -9.11 -7.60 -2.96
C GLN A 73 -9.16 -7.70 -4.49
N ILE A 74 -8.01 -7.77 -5.17
CA ILE A 74 -7.93 -7.94 -6.63
C ILE A 74 -8.34 -9.38 -7.01
N ASP A 75 -7.86 -10.38 -6.25
CA ASP A 75 -8.15 -11.79 -6.53
C ASP A 75 -9.63 -12.16 -6.29
N THR A 76 -10.30 -11.51 -5.33
CA THR A 76 -11.73 -11.72 -5.08
C THR A 76 -12.67 -11.15 -6.15
N VAL A 77 -12.17 -10.28 -7.04
CA VAL A 77 -12.95 -9.76 -8.18
C VAL A 77 -12.81 -10.69 -9.41
N GLY A 78 -11.94 -11.70 -9.34
CA GLY A 78 -11.73 -12.68 -10.41
C GLY A 78 -12.77 -13.81 -10.50
N ASP A 79 -13.69 -13.95 -9.53
CA ASP A 79 -14.61 -15.10 -9.45
C ASP A 79 -16.09 -14.74 -9.22
N VAL A 80 -16.54 -13.59 -9.69
CA VAL A 80 -17.99 -13.31 -9.71
C VAL A 80 -18.37 -12.69 -11.05
N ASN A 81 -19.30 -13.36 -11.74
CA ASN A 81 -19.98 -12.95 -12.98
C ASN A 81 -20.79 -11.64 -12.84
N ASP A 82 -20.23 -10.62 -12.21
CA ASP A 82 -20.92 -9.36 -11.97
C ASP A 82 -20.56 -8.37 -13.08
N ILE A 83 -21.53 -8.17 -13.96
CA ILE A 83 -21.49 -7.37 -15.20
C ILE A 83 -21.09 -5.90 -14.93
N GLN A 84 -21.02 -5.48 -13.68
CA GLN A 84 -20.64 -4.15 -13.25
C GLN A 84 -19.14 -3.83 -13.38
N ALA A 85 -18.25 -4.84 -13.39
CA ALA A 85 -16.80 -4.63 -13.60
C ALA A 85 -16.44 -4.25 -15.05
N SER A 86 -17.37 -4.43 -16.00
CA SER A 86 -17.15 -4.14 -17.43
C SER A 86 -17.32 -2.67 -17.81
N ILE A 87 -17.89 -1.84 -16.94
CA ILE A 87 -18.31 -0.48 -17.32
C ILE A 87 -17.17 0.53 -17.17
N ASN A 88 -16.17 0.31 -16.29
CA ASN A 88 -14.97 1.17 -16.21
C ASN A 88 -13.77 0.41 -15.59
N PRO A 89 -13.01 -0.37 -16.38
CA PRO A 89 -11.76 -0.98 -15.91
C PRO A 89 -10.70 0.07 -15.49
N ASP A 90 -10.83 1.32 -15.95
CA ASP A 90 -9.85 2.38 -15.68
C ASP A 90 -10.05 3.09 -14.33
N PHE A 91 -11.24 3.00 -13.73
CA PHE A 91 -11.56 3.78 -12.52
C PHE A 91 -11.07 3.11 -11.22
N ASN A 92 -11.02 1.78 -11.18
CA ASN A 92 -10.44 1.04 -10.04
C ASN A 92 -8.92 0.89 -10.15
N SER A 93 -8.36 0.89 -11.37
CA SER A 93 -6.93 0.68 -11.61
C SER A 93 -6.05 1.85 -11.16
N SER A 94 -6.60 3.07 -11.07
CA SER A 94 -5.83 4.30 -10.76
C SER A 94 -5.77 4.64 -9.27
N HIS A 95 -6.60 4.00 -8.42
CA HIS A 95 -6.58 4.19 -6.96
C HIS A 95 -6.05 2.97 -6.21
N GLN A 96 -5.75 1.89 -6.94
CA GLN A 96 -5.09 0.71 -6.40
C GLN A 96 -3.59 0.98 -6.27
N MET A 97 -3.06 0.82 -5.07
CA MET A 97 -1.63 0.90 -4.82
C MET A 97 -0.96 -0.21 -5.64
N HIS A 98 -0.45 0.14 -6.82
CA HIS A 98 0.10 -0.80 -7.80
C HIS A 98 1.06 -1.77 -7.09
N PRO A 99 0.78 -3.08 -7.02
CA PRO A 99 1.49 -4.01 -6.12
C PRO A 99 2.92 -4.35 -6.55
N HIS A 100 3.47 -3.58 -7.47
CA HIS A 100 4.74 -3.79 -8.16
C HIS A 100 6.00 -3.48 -7.32
N LEU A 101 5.87 -3.51 -5.99
CA LEU A 101 6.98 -3.24 -5.07
C LEU A 101 6.84 -4.14 -3.85
N ASP A 102 7.71 -5.15 -3.77
CA ASP A 102 7.89 -5.98 -2.58
C ASP A 102 9.28 -5.74 -1.98
N PHE A 103 9.46 -6.13 -0.72
CA PHE A 103 10.76 -6.08 -0.08
C PHE A 103 10.87 -7.10 1.05
N TYR A 104 12.11 -7.47 1.37
CA TYR A 104 12.46 -8.20 2.57
C TYR A 104 13.53 -7.44 3.36
N VAL A 105 13.65 -7.79 4.64
CA VAL A 105 14.62 -7.20 5.55
C VAL A 105 15.56 -8.31 5.99
N ASP A 106 16.86 -8.12 5.77
CA ASP A 106 17.91 -8.99 6.28
C ASP A 106 18.88 -8.16 7.13
N GLY A 107 18.94 -8.49 8.42
CA GLY A 107 19.63 -7.69 9.43
C GLY A 107 19.18 -6.22 9.41
N SER A 108 20.11 -5.33 9.08
CA SER A 108 19.89 -3.89 8.98
C SER A 108 19.58 -3.40 7.56
N THR A 109 19.51 -4.29 6.57
CA THR A 109 19.38 -3.94 5.16
C THR A 109 18.03 -4.37 4.62
N ILE A 110 17.37 -3.45 3.91
CA ILE A 110 16.11 -3.66 3.23
C ILE A 110 16.43 -3.91 1.76
N TYR A 111 15.99 -5.04 1.24
CA TYR A 111 16.17 -5.45 -0.15
C TYR A 111 14.84 -5.31 -0.88
N VAL A 112 14.83 -4.54 -1.96
CA VAL A 112 13.62 -4.23 -2.72
C VAL A 112 13.56 -5.12 -3.96
N ALA A 113 12.44 -5.82 -4.14
CA ALA A 113 12.16 -6.67 -5.28
C ALA A 113 11.13 -5.98 -6.20
N ASP A 114 11.41 -5.98 -7.50
CA ASP A 114 10.44 -5.58 -8.52
C ASP A 114 9.54 -6.78 -8.86
N THR A 115 8.24 -6.66 -8.61
CA THR A 115 7.29 -7.76 -8.84
C THR A 115 6.67 -7.75 -10.23
N ILE A 116 7.01 -6.78 -11.11
CA ILE A 116 6.62 -6.84 -12.54
C ILE A 116 7.22 -8.08 -13.18
N VAL A 117 8.50 -8.32 -12.90
CA VAL A 117 9.28 -9.39 -13.51
C VAL A 117 8.81 -10.78 -13.04
N ASP A 118 8.48 -10.94 -11.76
CA ASP A 118 8.06 -12.22 -11.19
C ASP A 118 6.71 -12.72 -11.74
N ARG A 119 5.74 -11.82 -11.95
CA ARG A 119 4.44 -12.16 -12.55
C ARG A 119 4.59 -12.62 -13.99
N ASP A 120 5.38 -11.92 -14.79
CA ASP A 120 5.58 -12.27 -16.20
C ASP A 120 6.27 -13.63 -16.32
N PHE A 121 7.30 -13.91 -15.49
CA PHE A 121 7.93 -15.23 -15.44
C PHE A 121 6.96 -16.36 -15.08
N GLN A 122 6.03 -16.14 -14.14
CA GLN A 122 5.01 -17.14 -13.79
C GLN A 122 4.03 -17.40 -14.95
N ILE A 123 3.63 -16.36 -15.69
CA ILE A 123 2.75 -16.49 -16.87
C ILE A 123 3.44 -17.28 -17.99
N PHE A 124 4.72 -17.00 -18.27
CA PHE A 124 5.48 -17.72 -19.30
C PHE A 124 5.61 -19.22 -19.01
N HIS A 125 5.80 -19.62 -17.76
CA HIS A 125 5.93 -21.03 -17.39
C HIS A 125 4.58 -21.77 -17.26
N SER A 126 3.47 -21.05 -17.06
CA SER A 126 2.13 -21.65 -17.01
C SER A 126 1.51 -21.91 -18.40
N SER A 127 2.12 -21.42 -19.48
CA SER A 127 1.60 -21.52 -20.86
C SER A 127 2.32 -22.58 -21.71
N GLY A 128 3.15 -23.44 -21.09
CA GLY A 128 3.93 -24.50 -21.73
C GLY A 128 3.46 -25.90 -21.38
#